data_AF-A0A4R4N5D5-F1
#
_entry.id   AF-A0A4R4N5D5-F1
#
_cell.length_a   1.000
_cell.length_b   1.000
_cell.length_c   1.000
_cell.angle_alpha   90.00
_cell.angle_beta   90.00
_cell.angle_gamma   90.00
#
_symmetry.space_group_name_H-M   'P 1'
#
loop_
_entity.id
_entity.type
_entity.pdbx_description
1 polymer ?
#
loop_
_entity_poly.entity_id
_entity_poly.type
_entity_poly.pdbx_seq_one_letter_code
_entity_poly.pdbx_strand_id
1 'polypeptide(L)'
;METRQSGPIGRPRGFDADEALERAMLVFWEHGYEGASLATLTEAMGISAKSMYAAFGNKEQLFRKALERYTEGPGAYLTRALAEPTALGVATAILSGTVRTTTR
;
A
#
# COMPACT_ATOMS: atom_id res chain seq x y z
N MET A 1 -17.13 -4.10 -33.24
CA MET A 1 -16.06 -3.78 -32.28
C MET A 1 -16.75 -3.47 -30.97
N GLU A 2 -17.03 -4.50 -30.17
CA GLU A 2 -17.83 -4.38 -28.95
C GLU A 2 -16.90 -4.20 -27.74
N THR A 3 -17.04 -3.06 -27.08
CA THR A 3 -16.44 -2.79 -25.77
C THR A 3 -17.23 -3.53 -24.70
N ARG A 4 -16.69 -4.65 -24.17
CA ARG A 4 -17.28 -5.32 -23.01
C ARG A 4 -16.97 -4.48 -21.76
N GLN A 5 -18.02 -3.87 -21.23
CA GLN A 5 -18.02 -3.20 -19.93
C GLN A 5 -17.79 -4.25 -18.83
N SER A 6 -16.72 -4.09 -18.05
CA SER A 6 -16.47 -4.88 -16.85
C SER A 6 -17.48 -4.47 -15.77
N GLY A 7 -18.29 -5.43 -15.32
CA GLY A 7 -19.33 -5.25 -14.32
C GLY A 7 -18.82 -4.84 -12.93
N PRO A 8 -19.74 -4.48 -12.02
CA PRO A 8 -19.40 -3.82 -10.76
C PRO A 8 -18.59 -4.75 -9.85
N ILE A 9 -17.50 -4.20 -9.29
CA ILE A 9 -16.70 -4.79 -8.21
C ILE A 9 -17.67 -5.30 -7.14
N GLY A 10 -17.64 -6.61 -6.91
CA GLY A 10 -18.58 -7.31 -6.03
C GLY A 10 -18.67 -6.66 -4.66
N ARG A 11 -19.88 -6.72 -4.07
CA ARG A 11 -20.29 -6.25 -2.74
C ARG A 11 -19.11 -6.10 -1.78
N PRO A 12 -18.88 -4.92 -1.19
CA PRO A 12 -17.69 -4.67 -0.38
C PRO A 12 -17.58 -5.78 0.65
N ARG A 13 -16.40 -6.42 0.67
CA ARG A 13 -15.96 -7.23 1.80
C ARG A 13 -16.21 -6.39 3.06
N GLY A 14 -16.51 -7.00 4.20
CA GLY A 14 -16.86 -6.26 5.42
C GLY A 14 -15.76 -5.36 6.01
N PHE A 15 -14.77 -4.96 5.22
CA PHE A 15 -13.64 -4.10 5.51
C PHE A 15 -13.20 -3.38 4.23
N ASP A 16 -12.56 -2.21 4.37
CA ASP A 16 -11.91 -1.48 3.29
C ASP A 16 -10.54 -2.11 2.99
N ALA A 17 -10.32 -2.53 1.74
CA ALA A 17 -9.09 -3.21 1.35
C ALA A 17 -7.87 -2.27 1.34
N ASP A 18 -8.07 -0.99 1.00
CA ASP A 18 -6.99 -0.01 0.94
C ASP A 18 -6.57 0.37 2.36
N GLU A 19 -7.53 0.58 3.27
CA GLU A 19 -7.23 0.80 4.69
C GLU A 19 -6.49 -0.40 5.29
N ALA A 20 -6.93 -1.62 4.99
CA ALA A 20 -6.27 -2.83 5.46
C ALA A 20 -4.82 -2.95 4.92
N LEU A 21 -4.57 -2.58 3.66
CA LEU A 21 -3.21 -2.57 3.10
C LEU A 21 -2.33 -1.50 3.75
N GLU A 22 -2.88 -0.32 4.06
CA GLU A 22 -2.15 0.72 4.80
C GLU A 22 -1.75 0.22 6.19
N ARG A 23 -2.64 -0.46 6.92
CA ARG A 23 -2.33 -1.05 8.23
C ARG A 23 -1.27 -2.14 8.13
N ALA A 24 -1.38 -3.03 7.14
CA ALA A 24 -0.39 -4.08 6.90
C ALA A 24 0.99 -3.50 6.57
N MET A 25 1.05 -2.43 5.78
CA MET A 25 2.28 -1.72 5.45
C MET A 25 3.00 -1.21 6.70
N LEU A 26 2.28 -0.61 7.66
CA LEU A 26 2.86 -0.15 8.92
C LEU A 26 3.47 -1.30 9.73
N VAL A 27 2.77 -2.44 9.83
CA VAL A 27 3.27 -3.65 10.51
C VAL A 27 4.56 -4.16 9.85
N PHE A 28 4.61 -4.19 8.52
CA PHE A 28 5.82 -4.59 7.79
C PHE A 28 6.98 -3.60 7.97
N TRP A 29 6.72 -2.31 8.11
CA TRP A 29 7.76 -1.33 8.43
C TRP A 29 8.32 -1.50 9.83
N GLU A 30 7.46 -1.77 10.81
CA GLU A 30 7.89 -1.90 12.20
C GLU A 30 8.64 -3.22 12.46
N HIS A 31 8.16 -4.33 11.90
CA HIS A 31 8.66 -5.67 12.22
C HIS A 31 9.48 -6.33 11.10
N GLY A 32 9.53 -5.71 9.91
CA GLY A 32 10.09 -6.34 8.71
C GLY A 32 9.22 -7.48 8.17
N TYR A 33 9.61 -8.01 7.00
CA TYR A 33 8.88 -9.11 6.38
C TYR A 33 8.84 -10.35 7.28
N GLU A 34 9.99 -10.82 7.78
CA GLU A 34 10.03 -12.04 8.59
C GLU A 34 9.32 -11.88 9.95
N GLY A 35 9.51 -10.74 10.62
CA GLY A 35 8.93 -10.48 11.94
C GLY A 35 7.43 -10.22 11.97
N ALA A 36 6.82 -9.84 10.85
CA ALA A 36 5.37 -9.61 10.76
C ALA A 36 4.58 -10.94 10.80
N SER A 37 4.14 -11.37 11.98
CA SER A 37 3.34 -12.58 12.12
C SER A 37 1.96 -12.43 11.47
N LEU A 38 1.35 -13.54 11.02
CA LEU A 38 -0.01 -13.51 10.48
C LEU A 38 -1.01 -12.91 11.49
N ALA A 39 -0.86 -13.27 12.78
CA ALA A 39 -1.73 -12.78 13.84
C ALA A 39 -1.65 -11.26 13.97
N THR A 40 -0.42 -10.73 14.09
CA THR A 40 -0.15 -9.28 14.16
C THR A 40 -0.72 -8.54 12.94
N LEU A 41 -0.53 -9.09 11.75
CA LEU A 41 -1.08 -8.52 10.51
C LEU A 41 -2.61 -8.48 10.56
N THR A 42 -3.26 -9.60 10.84
CA THR A 42 -4.73 -9.67 10.86
C THR A 42 -5.37 -8.80 11.94
N GLU A 43 -4.71 -8.68 13.10
CA GLU A 43 -5.12 -7.81 14.19
C GLU A 43 -5.05 -6.33 13.78
N ALA A 44 -3.89 -5.89 13.26
CA ALA A 44 -3.70 -4.51 12.82
C ALA A 44 -4.63 -4.13 11.65
N MET A 45 -4.89 -5.08 10.74
CA MET A 45 -5.80 -4.90 9.61
C MET A 45 -7.28 -4.92 10.01
N GLY A 46 -7.62 -5.37 11.22
CA GLY A 46 -9.01 -5.51 11.68
C GLY A 46 -9.80 -6.59 10.94
N ILE A 47 -9.14 -7.64 10.43
CA ILE A 47 -9.79 -8.71 9.65
C ILE A 47 -9.45 -10.10 10.18
N SER A 48 -10.27 -11.09 9.85
CA SER A 48 -9.95 -12.49 10.16
C SER A 48 -8.84 -13.03 9.25
N ALA A 49 -8.10 -14.06 9.70
CA ALA A 49 -7.14 -14.78 8.86
C ALA A 49 -7.79 -15.33 7.59
N LYS A 50 -9.02 -15.83 7.66
CA LYS A 50 -9.78 -16.29 6.49
C LYS A 50 -10.01 -15.16 5.48
N SER A 51 -10.40 -13.97 5.95
CA SER A 51 -10.57 -12.78 5.12
C SER A 51 -9.24 -12.35 4.51
N MET A 52 -8.14 -12.40 5.27
CA MET A 52 -6.79 -12.09 4.80
C MET A 52 -6.45 -12.98 3.60
N TYR A 53 -6.53 -14.30 3.77
CA TYR A 53 -6.20 -15.25 2.69
C TYR A 53 -7.11 -15.09 1.48
N ALA A 54 -8.43 -14.91 1.68
CA ALA A 54 -9.37 -14.73 0.59
C ALA A 54 -9.18 -13.43 -0.19
N ALA A 55 -8.68 -12.38 0.46
CA ALA A 55 -8.56 -11.05 -0.12
C ALA A 55 -7.19 -10.73 -0.68
N PHE A 56 -6.14 -11.17 0.01
CA PHE A 56 -4.76 -10.80 -0.25
C PHE A 56 -3.87 -12.00 -0.57
N GLY A 57 -4.39 -13.22 -0.40
CA GLY A 57 -3.64 -14.44 -0.65
C GLY A 57 -2.67 -14.74 0.49
N ASN A 58 -1.41 -15.04 0.19
CA ASN A 58 -0.43 -15.36 1.23
C ASN A 58 0.30 -14.09 1.75
N LYS A 59 1.17 -14.26 2.74
CA LYS A 59 1.95 -13.16 3.35
C LYS A 59 2.84 -12.43 2.33
N GLU A 60 3.45 -13.16 1.38
CA GLU A 60 4.26 -12.56 0.31
C GLU A 60 3.42 -11.67 -0.62
N GLN A 61 2.23 -12.15 -1.00
CA GLN A 61 1.29 -11.41 -1.83
C GLN A 61 0.74 -10.18 -1.10
N LEU A 62 0.42 -10.31 0.20
CA LEU A 62 0.05 -9.19 1.04
C LEU A 62 1.18 -8.15 1.13
N PHE A 63 2.42 -8.59 1.34
CA PHE A 63 3.59 -7.71 1.37
C PHE A 63 3.78 -6.96 0.05
N ARG A 64 3.71 -7.65 -1.09
CA ARG A 64 3.80 -7.02 -2.42
C ARG A 64 2.69 -5.97 -2.62
N LYS A 65 1.46 -6.29 -2.24
CA LYS A 65 0.32 -5.34 -2.32
C LYS A 65 0.48 -4.13 -1.42
N ALA A 66 1.02 -4.33 -0.21
CA ALA A 66 1.32 -3.22 0.70
C ALA A 66 2.41 -2.28 0.11
N LEU A 67 3.43 -2.84 -0.54
CA LEU A 67 4.44 -2.06 -1.27
C LEU A 67 3.85 -1.33 -2.48
N GLU A 68 3.01 -1.98 -3.27
CA GLU A 68 2.29 -1.34 -4.39
C GLU A 68 1.48 -0.14 -3.86
N ARG A 69 0.74 -0.32 -2.75
CA ARG A 69 -0.04 0.75 -2.13
C ARG A 69 0.81 1.90 -1.61
N TYR A 70 2.03 1.64 -1.14
CA TYR A 70 3.00 2.69 -0.82
C TYR A 70 3.38 3.49 -2.06
N THR A 71 3.71 2.80 -3.16
CA THR A 71 4.16 3.45 -4.41
C THR A 71 3.07 4.25 -5.10
N GLU A 72 1.81 3.84 -4.98
CA GLU A 72 0.65 4.55 -5.55
C GLU A 72 0.16 5.71 -4.69
N GLY A 73 0.41 5.67 -3.37
CA GLY A 73 0.00 6.71 -2.43
C GLY A 73 1.18 7.52 -1.88
N PRO A 74 1.58 7.30 -0.61
CA PRO A 74 2.63 8.07 0.09
C PRO A 74 3.94 8.29 -0.69
N GLY A 75 4.40 7.29 -1.44
CA GLY A 75 5.66 7.31 -2.19
C GLY A 75 5.56 7.86 -3.61
N ALA A 76 4.35 8.14 -4.12
CA ALA A 76 4.13 8.54 -5.52
C ALA A 76 4.82 9.86 -5.91
N TYR A 77 5.21 10.68 -4.93
CA TYR A 77 5.97 11.92 -5.18
C TYR A 77 7.34 11.65 -5.81
N LEU A 78 7.94 10.48 -5.56
CA LEU A 78 9.30 10.18 -6.00
C LEU A 78 9.39 10.13 -7.53
N THR A 79 8.41 9.48 -8.18
CA THR A 79 8.33 9.42 -9.65
C THR A 79 8.20 10.82 -10.26
N ARG A 80 7.42 11.70 -9.63
CA ARG A 80 7.29 13.10 -10.09
C ARG A 80 8.58 13.89 -9.87
N ALA A 81 9.23 13.70 -8.73
CA ALA A 81 10.48 14.37 -8.40
C ALA A 81 11.60 13.99 -9.39
N LEU A 82 11.67 12.73 -9.81
CA LEU A 82 12.65 12.27 -10.80
C LEU A 82 12.44 12.83 -12.21
N ALA A 83 11.28 13.41 -12.50
CA ALA A 83 11.01 14.07 -13.77
C ALA A 83 11.50 15.54 -13.82
N GLU A 84 12.02 16.07 -12.70
CA GLU A 84 12.55 17.43 -12.65
C GLU A 84 13.79 17.60 -13.54
N PRO A 85 13.94 18.72 -14.26
CA PRO A 85 14.99 18.91 -15.26
C PRO A 85 16.39 19.11 -14.69
N THR A 86 16.52 19.31 -13.36
CA THR A 86 17.81 19.57 -12.70
C THR A 86 17.97 18.71 -11.46
N ALA A 87 19.21 18.34 -11.13
CA ALA A 87 19.51 17.59 -9.91
C ALA A 87 19.05 18.32 -8.64
N LEU A 88 19.14 19.66 -8.62
CA LEU A 88 18.61 20.47 -7.51
C LEU A 88 17.09 20.36 -7.42
N GLY A 89 16.38 20.46 -8.56
CA GLY A 89 14.92 20.29 -8.61
C GLY A 89 14.48 18.92 -8.08
N VAL A 90 15.15 17.84 -8.52
CA VAL A 90 14.93 16.48 -8.01
C VAL A 90 15.10 16.43 -6.49
N ALA A 91 16.23 16.93 -5.97
CA ALA A 91 16.53 16.90 -4.54
C ALA A 91 15.50 17.69 -3.72
N THR A 92 15.11 18.89 -4.17
CA THR A 92 14.09 19.71 -3.51
C THR A 92 12.72 19.02 -3.50
N ALA A 93 12.32 18.43 -4.63
CA ALA A 93 11.04 17.74 -4.75
C ALA A 93 10.99 16.48 -3.87
N ILE A 94 12.10 15.72 -3.78
CA ILE A 94 12.21 14.57 -2.88
C ILE A 94 12.06 15.01 -1.43
N LEU A 95 12.88 15.96 -0.97
CA LEU A 95 12.86 16.41 0.44
C LEU A 95 11.49 16.96 0.83
N SER A 96 10.88 17.76 -0.03
CA SER A 96 9.54 18.32 0.21
C SER A 96 8.44 17.25 0.20
N GLY A 97 8.56 16.26 -0.67
CA GLY A 97 7.65 15.11 -0.73
C GLY A 97 7.72 14.27 0.53
N THR A 98 8.94 13.94 0.98
CA THR A 98 9.17 13.21 2.24
C THR A 98 8.54 13.93 3.42
N VAL A 99 8.75 15.24 3.57
CA VAL A 99 8.18 16.01 4.69
C VAL A 99 6.64 15.95 4.70
N ARG A 100 5.99 16.15 3.55
CA ARG A 100 4.51 16.10 3.47
C ARG A 100 3.94 14.73 3.76
N THR A 101 4.67 13.67 3.43
CA THR A 101 4.18 12.29 3.58
C THR A 101 4.41 11.75 4.99
N THR A 102 5.50 12.12 5.65
CA THR A 102 5.88 11.56 6.96
C THR A 102 5.39 12.41 8.14
N THR A 103 5.14 13.71 7.95
CA THR A 103 4.66 14.61 9.00
C THR A 103 3.18 14.89 8.80
N ARG A 104 2.34 14.29 9.67
CA ARG A 104 0.90 14.55 9.79
C ARG A 104 0.56 15.01 11.21
#